data_AF-A0AAU3U1Z6-F1
#
_entry.id   AF-A0AAU3U1Z6-F1
#
_cell.length_a   1.000
_cell.length_b   1.000
_cell.length_c   1.000
_cell.angle_alpha   90.00
_cell.angle_beta   90.00
_cell.angle_gamma   90.00
#
_symmetry.space_group_name_H-M   'P 1'
#
loop_
_entity.id
_entity.type
_entity.pdbx_description
1 polymer ?
#
loop_
_entity_poly.entity_id
_entity_poly.type
_entity_poly.pdbx_seq_one_letter_code
_entity_poly.pdbx_strand_id
1 'polypeptide(L)'
;MEADQTFYYEFPNGAVQERVTNEVDPQHPADARLLTEDEFNSKWQAIEAAQAQRQADTEAQENARSKDAYDALIAAGFAPGVAQALSGYIPPQLTSEDHG
;
A
#
# COMPACT_ATOMS: atom_id res chain seq x y z
N MET A 1 19.54 -3.27 -34.26
CA MET A 1 18.84 -2.89 -33.03
C MET A 1 18.12 -4.15 -32.61
N GLU A 2 18.58 -4.78 -31.54
CA GLU A 2 17.88 -5.92 -30.95
C GLU A 2 16.57 -5.38 -30.37
N ALA A 3 15.46 -6.11 -30.56
CA ALA A 3 14.19 -5.72 -29.99
C ALA A 3 14.17 -6.14 -28.52
N ASP A 4 13.68 -5.27 -27.65
CA ASP A 4 13.42 -5.61 -26.26
C ASP A 4 12.40 -6.77 -26.18
N GLN A 5 12.69 -7.71 -25.30
CA GLN A 5 11.85 -8.85 -24.97
C GLN A 5 11.41 -8.72 -23.52
N THR A 6 10.10 -8.80 -23.30
CA THR A 6 9.50 -8.78 -21.95
C THR A 6 9.12 -10.19 -21.54
N PHE A 7 9.60 -10.59 -20.37
CA PHE A 7 9.27 -11.87 -19.75
C PHE A 7 8.59 -11.63 -18.40
N TYR A 8 7.54 -12.40 -18.15
CA TYR A 8 6.80 -12.37 -16.90
C TYR A 8 7.07 -13.64 -16.11
N TYR A 9 7.30 -13.50 -14.82
CA TYR A 9 7.68 -14.61 -13.93
C TYR A 9 6.75 -14.66 -12.74
N GLU A 10 6.40 -15.88 -12.31
CA GLU A 10 5.81 -16.20 -11.02
C GLU A 10 6.81 -17.00 -10.20
N PHE A 11 7.10 -16.54 -8.98
CA PHE A 11 7.94 -17.22 -8.02
C PHE A 11 7.08 -18.09 -7.07
N PRO A 12 7.67 -19.12 -6.42
CA PRO A 12 6.94 -20.05 -5.56
C PRO A 12 6.33 -19.40 -4.31
N ASN A 13 6.79 -18.19 -3.95
CA ASN A 13 6.22 -17.37 -2.90
C ASN A 13 4.97 -16.58 -3.35
N GLY A 14 4.52 -16.75 -4.60
CA GLY A 14 3.39 -16.01 -5.19
C GLY A 14 3.75 -14.60 -5.65
N ALA A 15 5.04 -14.22 -5.63
CA ALA A 15 5.49 -12.96 -6.19
C ALA A 15 5.51 -13.04 -7.72
N VAL A 16 5.09 -11.96 -8.38
CA VAL A 16 5.19 -11.82 -9.83
C VAL A 16 6.20 -10.73 -10.18
N GLN A 17 6.96 -10.92 -11.27
CA GLN A 17 7.98 -9.98 -11.72
C GLN A 17 7.99 -9.85 -13.25
N GLU A 18 8.12 -8.63 -13.72
CA GLU A 18 8.40 -8.30 -15.12
C GLU A 18 9.91 -8.11 -15.31
N ARG A 19 10.47 -8.69 -16.38
CA ARG A 19 11.85 -8.46 -16.80
C ARG A 19 11.87 -8.09 -18.28
N VAL A 20 12.39 -6.90 -18.56
CA VAL A 20 12.68 -6.45 -19.92
C VAL A 20 14.16 -6.70 -20.20
N THR A 21 14.48 -7.36 -21.29
CA THR A 21 15.86 -7.70 -21.67
C THR A 21 16.05 -7.64 -23.18
N ASN A 22 17.28 -7.38 -23.63
CA ASN A 22 17.66 -7.42 -25.05
C ASN A 22 18.61 -8.59 -25.33
N GLU A 23 18.79 -9.49 -24.36
CA GLU A 23 19.66 -10.66 -24.46
C GLU A 23 19.04 -11.71 -25.39
N VAL A 24 19.84 -12.26 -26.32
CA VAL A 24 19.39 -13.25 -27.32
C VAL A 24 19.00 -14.58 -26.68
N ASP A 25 19.62 -14.94 -25.56
CA ASP A 25 19.31 -16.13 -24.75
C ASP A 25 19.24 -15.73 -23.27
N PRO A 26 18.10 -15.16 -22.81
CA PRO A 26 17.99 -14.63 -21.47
C PRO A 26 17.98 -15.75 -20.43
N GLN A 27 18.89 -15.68 -19.46
CA GLN A 27 18.88 -16.65 -18.35
C GLN A 27 17.61 -16.49 -17.50
N HIS A 28 16.73 -17.49 -17.54
CA HIS A 28 15.52 -17.53 -16.72
C HIS A 28 15.81 -18.06 -15.31
N PRO A 29 15.14 -17.55 -14.26
CA PRO A 29 15.25 -18.12 -12.92
C PRO A 29 14.68 -19.55 -12.90
N ALA A 30 15.41 -20.51 -12.34
CA ALA A 30 15.02 -21.92 -12.35
C ALA A 30 13.75 -22.21 -11.51
N ASP A 31 13.56 -21.47 -10.42
CA ASP A 31 12.38 -21.57 -9.55
C ASP A 31 11.19 -20.74 -10.04
N ALA A 32 11.34 -19.97 -11.12
CA ALA A 32 10.28 -19.12 -11.63
C ALA A 32 9.49 -19.81 -12.74
N ARG A 33 8.16 -19.72 -12.66
CA ARG A 33 7.26 -20.09 -13.73
C ARG A 33 7.10 -18.92 -14.69
N LEU A 34 7.34 -19.16 -15.98
CA LEU A 34 7.07 -18.17 -17.02
C LEU A 34 5.55 -17.98 -17.16
N LEU A 35 5.11 -16.72 -17.09
CA LEU A 35 3.72 -16.31 -17.28
C LEU A 35 3.55 -15.67 -18.66
N THR A 36 2.30 -15.69 -19.15
CA THR A 36 1.88 -14.79 -20.22
C THR A 36 1.59 -13.39 -19.65
N GLU A 37 1.53 -12.39 -20.51
CA GLU A 37 1.14 -11.02 -20.13
C GLU A 37 -0.24 -10.99 -19.44
N ASP A 38 -1.21 -11.77 -19.95
CA ASP A 38 -2.55 -11.89 -19.38
C ASP A 38 -2.53 -12.48 -17.96
N GLU A 39 -1.78 -13.57 -17.75
CA GLU A 39 -1.61 -14.20 -16.43
C GLU A 39 -0.93 -13.26 -15.44
N PHE A 40 0.09 -12.51 -15.90
CA PHE A 40 0.76 -11.50 -15.09
C PHE A 40 -0.21 -10.39 -14.70
N ASN A 41 -0.95 -9.82 -15.65
CA ASN A 41 -1.91 -8.75 -15.39
C ASN A 41 -3.02 -9.19 -14.43
N SER A 42 -3.55 -10.39 -14.59
CA SER A 42 -4.57 -10.92 -13.68
C SER A 42 -4.04 -11.07 -12.25
N LYS A 43 -2.83 -11.61 -12.09
CA LYS A 43 -2.17 -11.73 -10.77
C LYS A 43 -1.81 -10.38 -10.18
N TRP A 44 -1.31 -9.46 -10.99
CA TRP A 44 -0.97 -8.10 -10.58
C TRP A 44 -2.21 -7.38 -10.04
N GLN A 45 -3.33 -7.44 -10.76
CA GLN A 45 -4.59 -6.85 -10.30
C GLN A 45 -5.09 -7.47 -8.99
N ALA A 46 -4.95 -8.79 -8.81
CA ALA A 46 -5.30 -9.44 -7.56
C ALA A 46 -4.43 -8.97 -6.39
N ILE A 47 -3.12 -8.82 -6.61
CA ILE A 47 -2.17 -8.29 -5.62
C ILE A 47 -2.49 -6.84 -5.28
N GLU A 48 -2.74 -6.00 -6.29
CA GLU A 48 -3.09 -4.59 -6.11
C GLU A 48 -4.39 -4.43 -5.32
N ALA A 49 -5.44 -5.20 -5.66
CA ALA A 49 -6.69 -5.21 -4.91
C ALA A 49 -6.49 -5.65 -3.45
N ALA A 50 -5.68 -6.68 -3.22
CA ALA A 50 -5.36 -7.13 -1.87
C ALA A 50 -4.56 -6.08 -1.08
N GLN A 51 -3.64 -5.38 -1.72
CA GLN A 51 -2.88 -4.28 -1.10
C GLN A 51 -3.77 -3.09 -0.80
N ALA A 52 -4.68 -2.70 -1.70
CA ALA A 52 -5.63 -1.62 -1.47
C ALA A 52 -6.54 -1.92 -0.26
N GLN A 53 -7.01 -3.17 -0.14
CA GLN A 53 -7.81 -3.58 1.02
C GLN A 53 -7.01 -3.56 2.33
N ARG A 54 -5.75 -4.01 2.32
CA ARG A 54 -4.88 -3.96 3.50
C ARG A 54 -4.51 -2.54 3.91
N GLN A 55 -4.29 -1.65 2.94
CA GLN A 55 -4.06 -0.23 3.20
C GLN A 55 -5.28 0.39 3.87
N ALA A 56 -6.48 0.19 3.30
CA ALA A 56 -7.72 0.71 3.90
C ALA A 56 -7.95 0.19 5.34
N ASP A 57 -7.66 -1.09 5.60
CA ASP A 57 -7.75 -1.66 6.94
C ASP A 57 -6.70 -1.06 7.90
N THR A 58 -5.48 -0.85 7.42
CA THR A 58 -4.39 -0.24 8.19
C THR A 58 -4.72 1.21 8.52
N GLU A 59 -5.15 2.01 7.54
CA GLU A 59 -5.59 3.39 7.72
C GLU A 59 -6.76 3.47 8.70
N ALA A 60 -7.74 2.55 8.62
CA ALA A 60 -8.84 2.50 9.58
C ALA A 60 -8.37 2.18 11.01
N GLN A 61 -7.43 1.24 11.17
CA GLN A 61 -6.84 0.90 12.47
C GLN A 61 -6.00 2.05 13.04
N GLU A 62 -5.17 2.67 12.22
CA GLU A 62 -4.36 3.83 12.62
C GLU A 62 -5.24 5.00 13.04
N ASN A 63 -6.27 5.29 12.26
CA ASN A 63 -7.23 6.34 12.59
C ASN A 63 -7.99 6.05 13.89
N ALA A 64 -8.39 4.80 14.12
CA ALA A 64 -9.01 4.38 15.37
C ALA A 64 -8.06 4.54 16.57
N ARG A 65 -6.78 4.17 16.43
CA ARG A 65 -5.75 4.36 17.48
C ARG A 65 -5.49 5.83 17.78
N SER A 66 -5.35 6.66 16.75
CA SER A 66 -5.13 8.09 16.92
C SER A 66 -6.34 8.76 17.57
N LYS A 67 -7.57 8.34 17.23
CA LYS A 67 -8.78 8.80 17.91
C LYS A 67 -8.81 8.38 19.39
N ASP A 68 -8.47 7.14 19.71
CA ASP A 68 -8.42 6.65 21.09
C ASP A 68 -7.40 7.43 21.93
N ALA A 69 -6.20 7.68 21.38
CA ALA A 69 -5.19 8.52 22.00
C ALA A 69 -5.68 9.95 22.23
N TYR A 70 -6.38 10.54 21.26
CA TYR A 70 -7.00 11.86 21.41
C TYR A 70 -8.01 11.88 22.57
N ASP A 71 -8.92 10.91 22.62
CA ASP A 71 -9.96 10.81 23.66
C ASP A 71 -9.35 10.64 25.05
N ALA A 72 -8.31 9.81 25.18
CA ALA A 72 -7.57 9.63 26.43
C ALA A 72 -6.89 10.92 26.90
N LEU A 73 -6.33 11.71 25.97
CA LEU A 73 -5.72 13.02 26.28
C LEU A 73 -6.78 14.04 26.71
N ILE A 74 -7.93 14.08 26.05
CA ILE A 74 -9.06 14.93 26.47
C ILE A 74 -9.55 14.52 27.87
N ALA A 75 -9.74 13.23 28.12
CA ALA A 75 -10.17 12.71 29.41
C ALA A 75 -9.15 13.00 30.53
N ALA A 76 -7.86 13.03 30.20
CA ALA A 76 -6.78 13.44 31.11
C ALA A 76 -6.73 14.97 31.33
N GLY A 77 -7.59 15.76 30.68
CA GLY A 77 -7.71 17.20 30.86
C GLY A 77 -6.79 18.03 29.97
N PHE A 78 -6.17 17.44 28.95
CA PHE A 78 -5.41 18.22 27.96
C PHE A 78 -6.34 19.04 27.09
N ALA A 79 -5.89 20.24 26.73
CA ALA A 79 -6.60 21.09 25.77
C ALA A 79 -6.69 20.38 24.39
N PRO A 80 -7.78 20.57 23.63
CA PRO A 80 -8.01 19.85 22.38
C PRO A 80 -6.91 20.07 21.33
N GLY A 81 -6.31 21.26 21.26
CA GLY A 81 -5.18 21.52 20.37
C GLY A 81 -3.90 20.76 20.76
N VAL A 82 -3.68 20.53 22.07
CA VAL A 82 -2.54 19.73 22.57
C VAL A 82 -2.81 18.24 22.33
N ALA A 83 -4.04 17.79 22.59
CA ALA A 83 -4.45 16.41 22.30
C ALA A 83 -4.31 16.08 20.80
N GLN A 84 -4.68 17.00 19.91
CA GLN A 84 -4.48 16.87 18.46
C GLN A 84 -2.99 16.79 18.08
N ALA A 85 -2.16 17.70 18.60
CA ALA A 85 -0.72 17.72 18.30
C ALA A 85 0.01 16.44 18.75
N LEU A 86 -0.42 15.84 19.87
CA LEU A 86 0.20 14.64 20.43
C LEU A 86 -0.31 13.33 19.82
N SER A 87 -1.61 13.25 19.50
CA SER A 87 -2.22 12.06 18.90
C SER A 87 -2.07 12.00 17.38
N GLY A 88 -1.82 13.14 16.73
CA GLY A 88 -1.85 13.27 15.28
C GLY A 88 -3.25 13.12 14.66
N TYR A 89 -4.30 12.95 15.50
CA TYR A 89 -5.68 12.86 15.06
C TYR A 89 -6.28 14.26 14.89
N ILE A 90 -6.77 14.57 13.70
CA ILE A 90 -7.55 15.78 13.44
C ILE A 90 -9.03 15.37 13.44
N PRO A 91 -9.78 15.68 14.52
CA PRO A 91 -11.20 15.36 14.56
C PRO A 91 -11.96 16.24 13.55
N PRO A 92 -12.95 15.71 12.82
CA PRO A 92 -13.66 16.42 11.74
C PRO A 92 -14.46 17.65 12.23
N GLN A 93 -14.68 17.76 13.54
CA GLN A 93 -15.35 18.91 14.18
C GLN A 93 -14.44 20.14 14.34
N LEU A 94 -13.10 19.99 14.33
CA LEU A 94 -12.16 21.13 14.43
C LEU A 94 -11.86 21.80 13.07
N THR A 95 -12.14 21.12 11.96
CA THR A 95 -11.92 21.65 10.59
C THR A 95 -13.00 22.64 10.11
N SER A 96 -13.97 23.01 10.95
CA SER A 96 -15.06 23.95 10.58
C SER A 96 -14.89 25.37 11.14
N GLU A 97 -13.77 25.69 11.79
CA GLU A 97 -13.54 27.01 12.42
C GLU A 97 -12.18 27.62 12.02
N ASP A 98 -11.94 27.84 10.72
CA ASP A 98 -10.92 28.80 10.26
C ASP A 98 -11.22 29.33 8.84
N HIS A 99 -12.29 30.12 8.71
CA HIS A 99 -12.36 31.24 7.74
C HIS A 99 -13.64 32.06 8.00
N GLY A 100 -13.51 33.06 8.87
CA GLY A 100 -14.46 34.15 9.08
C GLY A 100 -13.71 35.47 9.15
#